data_AF-A0A1H1M257-F1
#
_entry.id   AF-A0A1H1M257-F1
#
_cell.length_a   1.000
_cell.length_b   1.000
_cell.length_c   1.000
_cell.angle_alpha   90.00
_cell.angle_beta   90.00
_cell.angle_gamma   90.00
#
_symmetry.space_group_name_H-M   'P 1'
#
loop_
_entity.id
_entity.type
_entity.pdbx_description
1 polymer ?
#
loop_
_entity_poly.entity_id
_entity_poly.type
_entity_poly.pdbx_seq_one_letter_code
_entity_poly.pdbx_strand_id
1 'polypeptide(L)'
;MQTILGASGQIGEELARALHDNFTTDIQLVSRNPKKVNPTDKLFSADLLDAEQTRAAVAGAEIVYLTAGLPMDTERWVVQWPIMMSNVIEACALHGARLVFFDNTYMYPQTSAPHTESTSFKPNGAKGKVRAQIASQLMQAMADGKVEAMICRAPEFYGPGKTQSITNSTIINNVKKGTPARVFLRDDTLRSLIYTPDASRAMALLGNTADAWGQVWHLPCDDNRLTYRQFIALAAEVFGTKGEYKVLKQWQLSLAGLVNKTARGAAELLPRYRVDNIFESSKFKARFPDFRVTSYREGLETIHDESGRQG
;
A
#
# COMPACT_ATOMS: atom_id res chain seq x y z
N MET A 1 -4.22 -23.81 0.50
CA MET A 1 -3.33 -22.88 1.20
C MET A 1 -3.22 -21.55 0.47
N GLN A 2 -3.31 -20.43 1.19
CA GLN A 2 -2.98 -19.10 0.69
C GLN A 2 -1.71 -18.58 1.36
N THR A 3 -0.77 -18.04 0.58
CA THR A 3 0.55 -17.63 1.06
C THR A 3 0.72 -16.12 0.97
N ILE A 4 1.16 -15.47 2.04
CA ILE A 4 1.44 -14.02 2.07
C ILE A 4 2.95 -13.80 2.12
N LEU A 5 3.52 -13.27 1.05
CA LEU A 5 4.93 -12.88 0.94
C LEU A 5 5.12 -11.44 1.43
N GLY A 6 5.97 -11.26 2.45
CA GLY A 6 6.11 -9.98 3.15
C GLY A 6 5.04 -9.79 4.24
N ALA A 7 4.65 -10.88 4.90
CA ALA A 7 3.54 -10.92 5.85
C ALA A 7 3.70 -10.05 7.11
N SER A 8 4.94 -9.68 7.48
CA SER A 8 5.20 -8.88 8.70
C SER A 8 4.95 -7.38 8.53
N GLY A 9 4.50 -6.94 7.36
CA GLY A 9 4.07 -5.56 7.12
C GLY A 9 2.62 -5.34 7.54
N GLN A 10 2.25 -4.09 7.80
CA GLN A 10 0.89 -3.64 8.10
C GLN A 10 -0.18 -4.19 7.13
N ILE A 11 0.11 -4.21 5.82
CA ILE A 11 -0.85 -4.73 4.83
C ILE A 11 -0.95 -6.26 4.92
N GLY A 12 0.19 -6.94 5.13
CA GLY A 12 0.24 -8.40 5.25
C GLY A 12 -0.45 -8.91 6.51
N GLU A 13 -0.27 -8.22 7.65
CA GLU A 13 -0.94 -8.55 8.91
C GLU A 13 -2.47 -8.39 8.78
N GLU A 14 -2.95 -7.25 8.28
CA GLU A 14 -4.39 -7.04 8.07
C GLU A 14 -4.97 -7.97 6.98
N LEU A 15 -4.18 -8.33 5.96
CA LEU A 15 -4.59 -9.31 4.96
C LEU A 15 -4.76 -10.70 5.59
N ALA A 16 -3.83 -11.11 6.45
CA ALA A 16 -3.92 -12.40 7.15
C ALA A 16 -5.19 -12.47 8.02
N ARG A 17 -5.58 -11.38 8.69
CA ARG A 17 -6.85 -11.30 9.43
C ARG A 17 -8.05 -11.41 8.49
N ALA A 18 -8.08 -10.58 7.45
CA ALA A 18 -9.19 -10.55 6.49
C ALA A 18 -9.41 -11.91 5.81
N LEU A 19 -8.33 -12.61 5.44
CA LEU A 19 -8.38 -13.96 4.90
C LEU A 19 -8.90 -14.97 5.92
N HIS A 20 -8.37 -14.96 7.14
CA HIS A 20 -8.78 -15.88 8.21
C HIS A 20 -10.27 -15.76 8.52
N ASP A 21 -10.77 -14.53 8.64
CA ASP A 21 -12.12 -14.27 9.11
C ASP A 21 -13.19 -14.53 8.04
N ASN A 22 -12.84 -14.45 6.74
CA ASN A 22 -13.83 -14.44 5.66
C ASN A 22 -13.61 -15.51 4.57
N PHE A 23 -12.43 -16.12 4.47
CA PHE A 23 -12.09 -16.94 3.29
C PHE A 23 -11.46 -18.29 3.64
N THR A 24 -10.37 -18.31 4.43
CA THR A 24 -9.67 -19.57 4.74
C THR A 24 -8.80 -19.44 5.98
N THR A 25 -8.66 -20.52 6.74
CA THR A 25 -7.74 -20.60 7.90
C THR A 25 -6.39 -21.24 7.54
N ASP A 26 -6.24 -21.78 6.32
CA ASP A 26 -5.01 -22.40 5.81
C ASP A 26 -4.10 -21.35 5.17
N ILE A 27 -3.48 -20.52 6.02
CA ILE A 27 -2.66 -19.37 5.64
C ILE A 27 -1.20 -19.62 6.01
N GLN A 28 -0.29 -19.32 5.07
CA GLN A 28 1.15 -19.29 5.31
C GLN A 28 1.68 -17.86 5.28
N LEU A 29 2.33 -17.43 6.37
CA LEU A 29 2.97 -16.13 6.50
C LEU A 29 4.46 -16.24 6.23
N VAL A 30 4.91 -15.53 5.20
CA VAL A 30 6.31 -15.56 4.75
C VAL A 30 6.96 -14.20 4.96
N SER A 31 8.06 -14.19 5.70
CA SER A 31 8.98 -13.07 5.78
C SER A 31 10.34 -13.58 6.26
N ARG A 32 11.33 -12.70 6.43
CA ARG A 32 12.62 -13.09 7.02
C ARG A 32 12.50 -13.46 8.51
N ASN A 33 11.47 -12.95 9.19
CA ASN A 33 11.21 -13.20 10.62
C ASN A 33 9.68 -13.24 10.83
N PRO A 34 9.01 -14.28 10.31
CA PRO A 34 7.55 -14.32 10.30
C PRO A 34 7.01 -14.49 11.73
N LYS A 35 5.83 -13.93 11.98
CA LYS A 35 5.11 -14.05 13.25
C LYS A 35 3.66 -14.37 12.95
N LYS A 36 3.04 -15.19 13.81
CA LYS A 36 1.61 -15.50 13.70
C LYS A 36 0.80 -14.23 13.92
N VAL A 37 -0.22 -14.06 13.10
CA VAL A 37 -1.29 -13.06 13.24
C VAL A 37 -2.54 -13.72 13.79
N ASN A 38 -2.80 -14.95 13.35
CA ASN A 38 -3.88 -15.84 13.78
C ASN A 38 -3.32 -17.16 14.34
N PRO A 39 -4.08 -17.89 15.17
CA PRO A 39 -3.61 -19.16 15.75
C PRO A 39 -3.24 -20.23 14.71
N THR A 40 -3.98 -20.30 13.60
CA THR A 40 -3.84 -21.32 12.56
C THR A 40 -2.72 -21.04 11.55
N ASP A 41 -2.12 -19.84 11.58
CA ASP A 41 -1.10 -19.47 10.61
C ASP A 41 0.11 -20.43 10.65
N LYS A 42 0.54 -20.84 9.45
CA LYS A 42 1.84 -21.48 9.23
C LYS A 42 2.89 -20.39 9.01
N LEU A 43 4.08 -20.57 9.56
CA LEU A 43 5.19 -19.62 9.39
C LEU A 43 6.26 -20.23 8.49
N PHE A 44 6.75 -19.44 7.55
CA PHE A 44 7.86 -19.85 6.68
C PHE A 44 8.86 -18.72 6.55
N SER A 45 10.13 -18.97 6.90
CA SER A 45 11.19 -17.97 6.78
C SER A 45 11.76 -17.98 5.37
N ALA A 46 11.77 -16.84 4.70
CA ALA A 46 12.40 -16.68 3.38
C ALA A 46 12.88 -15.25 3.15
N ASP A 47 14.00 -15.13 2.43
CA ASP A 47 14.39 -13.90 1.74
C ASP A 47 13.93 -13.94 0.29
N LEU A 48 13.10 -12.98 -0.13
CA LEU A 48 12.55 -12.91 -1.48
C LEU A 48 13.61 -12.52 -2.54
N LEU A 49 14.81 -12.13 -2.11
CA LEU A 49 15.97 -11.96 -2.98
C LEU A 49 16.63 -13.28 -3.39
N ASP A 50 16.33 -14.36 -2.65
CA ASP A 50 16.82 -15.71 -2.94
C ASP A 50 15.73 -16.48 -3.70
N ALA A 51 16.06 -16.92 -4.92
CA ALA A 51 15.12 -17.60 -5.80
C ALA A 51 14.67 -18.97 -5.23
N GLU A 52 15.57 -19.72 -4.59
CA GLU A 52 15.26 -21.04 -4.04
C GLU A 52 14.40 -20.92 -2.79
N GLN A 53 14.68 -19.95 -1.93
CA GLN A 53 13.82 -19.68 -0.77
C GLN A 53 12.43 -19.19 -1.20
N THR A 54 12.36 -18.34 -2.23
CA THR A 54 11.08 -17.87 -2.79
C THR A 54 10.27 -19.04 -3.38
N ARG A 55 10.94 -19.92 -4.13
CA ARG A 55 10.34 -21.13 -4.69
C ARG A 55 9.76 -22.04 -3.60
N ALA A 56 10.57 -22.35 -2.59
CA ALA A 56 10.13 -23.17 -1.46
C ALA A 56 8.96 -22.54 -0.69
N ALA A 57 8.94 -21.21 -0.53
CA ALA A 57 7.87 -20.49 0.15
C ALA A 57 6.52 -20.51 -0.62
N VAL A 58 6.56 -20.65 -1.94
CA VAL A 58 5.36 -20.68 -2.81
C VAL A 58 4.83 -22.11 -3.00
N ALA A 59 5.65 -23.14 -2.78
CA ALA A 59 5.26 -24.52 -3.01
C ALA A 59 3.96 -24.90 -2.28
N GLY A 60 2.99 -25.43 -3.04
CA GLY A 60 1.67 -25.86 -2.52
C GLY A 60 0.67 -24.73 -2.26
N ALA A 61 1.02 -23.48 -2.59
CA ALA A 61 0.08 -22.36 -2.52
C ALA A 61 -0.87 -22.36 -3.71
N GLU A 62 -2.15 -22.10 -3.47
CA GLU A 62 -3.13 -21.84 -4.53
C GLU A 62 -3.12 -20.37 -4.96
N ILE A 63 -3.03 -19.48 -3.96
CA ILE A 63 -2.95 -18.03 -4.14
C ILE A 63 -1.76 -17.51 -3.33
N VAL A 64 -0.94 -16.67 -3.96
CA VAL A 64 0.20 -15.98 -3.38
C VAL A 64 -0.06 -14.48 -3.40
N TYR A 65 0.01 -13.83 -2.25
CA TYR A 65 -0.08 -12.38 -2.11
C TYR A 65 1.30 -11.80 -1.90
N LEU A 66 1.78 -10.97 -2.84
CA LEU A 66 3.02 -10.21 -2.68
C LEU A 66 2.72 -8.85 -2.05
N THR A 67 2.92 -8.76 -0.73
CA THR A 67 2.70 -7.55 0.09
C THR A 67 4.00 -6.96 0.63
N ALA A 68 5.15 -7.42 0.14
CA ALA A 68 6.45 -6.97 0.62
C ALA A 68 6.63 -5.46 0.43
N GLY A 69 7.01 -4.78 1.51
CA GLY A 69 7.42 -3.37 1.48
C GLY A 69 8.93 -3.26 1.62
N LEU A 70 9.55 -2.40 0.80
CA LEU A 70 10.95 -2.03 0.99
C LEU A 70 11.04 -0.69 1.76
N PRO A 71 12.07 -0.51 2.61
CA PRO A 71 12.35 0.77 3.25
C PRO A 71 12.41 1.91 2.23
N MET A 72 12.16 3.16 2.64
CA MET A 72 12.18 4.34 1.76
C MET A 72 13.61 4.73 1.32
N ASP A 73 14.27 3.82 0.60
CA ASP A 73 15.64 3.89 0.10
C ASP A 73 15.61 3.59 -1.40
N THR A 74 15.89 4.61 -2.21
CA THR A 74 15.78 4.53 -3.68
C THR A 74 16.71 3.47 -4.26
N GLU A 75 17.94 3.34 -3.78
CA GLU A 75 18.92 2.38 -4.32
C GLU A 75 18.45 0.95 -4.08
N ARG A 76 17.97 0.66 -2.86
CA ARG A 76 17.40 -0.65 -2.53
C ARG A 76 16.21 -0.98 -3.42
N TRP A 77 15.34 -0.01 -3.71
CA TRP A 77 14.20 -0.26 -4.59
C TRP A 77 14.65 -0.64 -6.00
N VAL A 78 15.59 0.10 -6.58
CA VAL A 78 16.09 -0.15 -7.93
C VAL A 78 16.72 -1.54 -8.05
N VAL A 79 17.46 -1.98 -7.03
CA VAL A 79 18.14 -3.29 -7.04
C VAL A 79 17.20 -4.44 -6.70
N GLN A 80 16.41 -4.31 -5.63
CA GLN A 80 15.71 -5.44 -5.01
C GLN A 80 14.37 -5.75 -5.68
N TRP A 81 13.60 -4.74 -6.10
CA TRP A 81 12.27 -4.97 -6.66
C TRP A 81 12.26 -5.85 -7.93
N PRO A 82 13.14 -5.63 -8.92
CA PRO A 82 13.20 -6.48 -10.10
C PRO A 82 13.54 -7.93 -9.77
N ILE A 83 14.45 -8.16 -8.82
CA ILE A 83 14.84 -9.52 -8.37
C ILE A 83 13.64 -10.19 -7.70
N MET A 84 13.03 -9.53 -6.72
CA MET A 84 11.89 -10.07 -5.98
C MET A 84 10.71 -10.36 -6.91
N MET A 85 10.39 -9.45 -7.84
CA MET A 85 9.29 -9.66 -8.78
C MET A 85 9.55 -10.86 -9.69
N SER A 86 10.75 -10.96 -10.27
CA SER A 86 11.14 -12.12 -11.08
C SER A 86 11.04 -13.42 -10.30
N ASN A 87 11.65 -13.49 -9.11
CA ASN A 87 11.62 -14.69 -8.28
C ASN A 87 10.19 -15.14 -7.95
N VAL A 88 9.30 -14.20 -7.62
CA VAL A 88 7.90 -14.51 -7.29
C VAL A 88 7.12 -14.97 -8.53
N ILE A 89 7.29 -14.31 -9.68
CA ILE A 89 6.66 -14.74 -10.94
C ILE A 89 7.12 -16.14 -11.33
N GLU A 90 8.43 -16.42 -11.30
CA GLU A 90 8.96 -17.75 -11.63
C GLU A 90 8.47 -18.83 -10.65
N ALA A 91 8.45 -18.53 -9.35
CA ALA A 91 7.96 -19.46 -8.34
C ALA A 91 6.46 -19.77 -8.50
N CYS A 92 5.65 -18.75 -8.79
CA CYS A 92 4.22 -18.93 -9.04
C CYS A 92 3.98 -19.75 -10.31
N ALA A 93 4.68 -19.43 -11.41
CA ALA A 93 4.60 -20.17 -12.66
C ALA A 93 5.00 -21.64 -12.50
N LEU A 94 6.08 -21.92 -11.76
CA LEU A 94 6.55 -23.29 -11.51
C LEU A 94 5.55 -24.13 -10.72
N HIS A 95 4.91 -23.53 -9.72
CA HIS A 95 4.00 -24.24 -8.82
C HIS A 95 2.52 -24.14 -9.22
N GLY A 96 2.21 -23.46 -10.32
CA GLY A 96 0.84 -23.21 -10.76
C GLY A 96 0.03 -22.35 -9.78
N ALA A 97 0.70 -21.52 -8.98
CA ALA A 97 0.06 -20.65 -8.00
C ALA A 97 -0.37 -19.33 -8.66
N ARG A 98 -1.54 -18.81 -8.27
CA ARG A 98 -2.03 -17.50 -8.75
C ARG A 98 -1.41 -16.37 -7.94
N LEU A 99 -1.08 -15.23 -8.58
CA LEU A 99 -0.35 -14.14 -7.93
C LEU A 99 -1.19 -12.87 -7.78
N VAL A 100 -1.41 -12.42 -6.54
CA VAL A 100 -1.96 -11.09 -6.23
C VAL A 100 -0.82 -10.17 -5.83
N PHE A 101 -0.58 -9.11 -6.60
CA PHE A 101 0.46 -8.14 -6.29
C PHE A 101 -0.13 -6.86 -5.67
N PHE A 102 0.31 -6.53 -4.47
CA PHE A 102 -0.01 -5.25 -3.84
C PHE A 102 0.96 -4.15 -4.32
N ASP A 103 0.41 -3.17 -5.03
CA ASP A 103 1.17 -2.14 -5.74
C ASP A 103 0.79 -0.73 -5.29
N ASN A 104 1.64 0.25 -5.61
CA ASN A 104 1.44 1.66 -5.31
C ASN A 104 1.16 2.44 -6.60
N THR A 105 1.11 3.78 -6.51
CA THR A 105 0.81 4.66 -7.66
C THR A 105 2.03 5.33 -8.29
N TYR A 106 3.25 4.92 -7.93
CA TYR A 106 4.45 5.72 -8.25
C TYR A 106 4.82 5.70 -9.76
N MET A 107 4.26 4.76 -10.51
CA MET A 107 4.40 4.67 -11.96
C MET A 107 3.56 5.70 -12.72
N TYR A 108 2.52 6.25 -12.10
CA TYR A 108 1.60 7.19 -12.73
C TYR A 108 2.19 8.62 -12.81
N PRO A 109 1.65 9.46 -13.72
CA PRO A 109 1.98 10.88 -13.76
C PRO A 109 1.75 11.55 -12.39
N GLN A 110 2.56 12.54 -12.02
CA GLN A 110 2.34 13.33 -10.80
C GLN A 110 1.63 14.65 -11.13
N THR A 111 0.44 14.55 -11.73
CA THR A 111 -0.40 15.65 -12.23
C THR A 111 -1.79 15.63 -11.60
N SER A 112 -2.62 16.66 -11.83
CA SER A 112 -4.00 16.73 -11.34
C SER A 112 -5.00 15.83 -12.08
N ALA A 113 -4.60 15.23 -13.19
CA ALA A 113 -5.45 14.30 -13.93
C ALA A 113 -5.80 13.07 -13.05
N PRO A 114 -7.08 12.66 -12.97
CA PRO A 114 -7.48 11.47 -12.25
C PRO A 114 -6.79 10.21 -12.77
N HIS A 115 -6.32 9.36 -11.84
CA HIS A 115 -5.73 8.07 -12.16
C HIS A 115 -6.79 6.97 -12.15
N THR A 116 -6.87 6.24 -13.25
CA THR A 116 -7.65 5.00 -13.42
C THR A 116 -6.69 3.84 -13.69
N GLU A 117 -7.19 2.60 -13.73
CA GLU A 117 -6.38 1.42 -14.05
C GLU A 117 -5.75 1.47 -15.44
N SER A 118 -6.31 2.29 -16.34
CA SER A 118 -5.83 2.50 -17.72
C SER A 118 -4.82 3.65 -17.87
N THR A 119 -4.50 4.35 -16.79
CA THR A 119 -3.55 5.48 -16.84
C THR A 119 -2.18 5.02 -17.32
N SER A 120 -1.65 5.69 -18.35
CA SER A 120 -0.31 5.43 -18.89
C SER A 120 0.78 5.65 -17.85
N PHE A 121 1.80 4.80 -17.82
CA PHE A 121 2.94 4.98 -16.93
C PHE A 121 3.80 6.16 -17.38
N LYS A 122 3.92 7.19 -16.52
CA LYS A 122 4.82 8.34 -16.68
C LYS A 122 5.54 8.60 -15.36
N PRO A 123 6.41 7.67 -14.94
CA PRO A 123 7.02 7.72 -13.62
C PRO A 123 7.94 8.92 -13.46
N ASN A 124 8.01 9.45 -12.23
CA ASN A 124 9.01 10.42 -11.83
C ASN A 124 10.06 9.78 -10.91
N GLY A 125 11.34 10.09 -11.14
CA GLY A 125 12.44 9.55 -10.36
C GLY A 125 12.71 8.05 -10.58
N ALA A 126 13.75 7.53 -9.92
CA ALA A 126 14.16 6.13 -10.05
C ALA A 126 13.16 5.18 -9.38
N LYS A 127 12.51 5.59 -8.28
CA LYS A 127 11.45 4.78 -7.64
C LYS A 127 10.22 4.64 -8.51
N GLY A 128 9.78 5.70 -9.17
CA GLY A 128 8.69 5.60 -10.13
C GLY A 128 9.05 4.64 -11.26
N LYS A 129 10.27 4.76 -11.82
CA LYS A 129 10.74 3.93 -12.93
C LYS A 129 10.79 2.45 -12.57
N VAL A 130 11.34 2.09 -11.42
CA VAL A 130 11.38 0.67 -11.01
C VAL A 130 9.99 0.11 -10.73
N ARG A 131 9.07 0.91 -10.18
CA ARG A 131 7.67 0.48 -10.01
C ARG A 131 6.95 0.28 -11.34
N ALA A 132 7.18 1.16 -12.31
CA ALA A 132 6.69 0.96 -13.68
C ALA A 132 7.25 -0.33 -14.28
N GLN A 133 8.56 -0.57 -14.15
CA GLN A 133 9.22 -1.77 -14.67
C GLN A 133 8.58 -3.06 -14.14
N ILE A 134 8.44 -3.22 -12.82
CA ILE A 134 7.93 -4.47 -12.24
C ILE A 134 6.42 -4.64 -12.45
N ALA A 135 5.66 -3.55 -12.53
CA ALA A 135 4.25 -3.62 -12.91
C ALA A 135 4.11 -4.09 -14.37
N SER A 136 4.91 -3.52 -15.29
CA SER A 136 4.96 -3.97 -16.68
C SER A 136 5.41 -5.42 -16.81
N GLN A 137 6.39 -5.86 -16.00
CA GLN A 137 6.86 -7.24 -15.99
C GLN A 137 5.74 -8.22 -15.63
N LEU A 138 4.98 -7.95 -14.57
CA LEU A 138 3.85 -8.79 -14.18
C LEU A 138 2.70 -8.73 -15.20
N MET A 139 2.42 -7.54 -15.75
CA MET A 139 1.43 -7.39 -16.82
C MET A 139 1.78 -8.19 -18.07
N GLN A 140 3.06 -8.22 -18.45
CA GLN A 140 3.53 -9.06 -19.55
C GLN A 140 3.41 -10.54 -19.23
N ALA A 141 3.82 -10.97 -18.03
CA ALA A 141 3.69 -12.37 -17.61
C ALA A 141 2.22 -12.85 -17.58
N MET A 142 1.27 -11.97 -17.23
CA MET A 142 -0.16 -12.25 -17.37
C MET A 142 -0.59 -12.38 -18.83
N ALA A 143 -0.18 -11.44 -19.69
CA ALA A 143 -0.53 -11.44 -21.11
C ALA A 143 0.02 -12.66 -21.86
N ASP A 144 1.21 -13.13 -21.47
CA ASP A 144 1.86 -14.32 -22.04
C ASP A 144 1.29 -15.63 -21.49
N GLY A 145 0.33 -15.58 -20.55
CA GLY A 145 -0.22 -16.76 -19.88
C GLY A 145 0.77 -17.50 -18.98
N LYS A 146 1.90 -16.87 -18.63
CA LYS A 146 2.94 -17.45 -17.78
C LYS A 146 2.47 -17.65 -16.35
N VAL A 147 1.68 -16.70 -15.84
CA VAL A 147 1.09 -16.75 -14.50
C VAL A 147 -0.29 -16.10 -14.53
N GLU A 148 -1.28 -16.76 -13.92
CA GLU A 148 -2.55 -16.10 -13.64
C GLU A 148 -2.36 -15.16 -12.45
N ALA A 149 -2.52 -13.87 -12.67
CA ALA A 149 -2.23 -12.87 -11.66
C ALA A 149 -3.21 -11.69 -11.70
N MET A 150 -3.09 -10.81 -10.71
CA MET A 150 -3.74 -9.50 -10.68
C MET A 150 -2.89 -8.48 -9.94
N ILE A 151 -3.14 -7.20 -10.19
CA ILE A 151 -2.47 -6.09 -9.49
C ILE A 151 -3.50 -5.29 -8.70
N CYS A 152 -3.33 -5.23 -7.38
CA CYS A 152 -4.11 -4.40 -6.47
C CYS A 152 -3.33 -3.12 -6.16
N ARG A 153 -3.70 -1.99 -6.78
CA ARG A 153 -3.03 -0.69 -6.59
C ARG A 153 -3.69 0.11 -5.49
N ALA A 154 -2.87 0.74 -4.67
CA ALA A 154 -3.32 1.59 -3.57
C ALA A 154 -2.63 2.96 -3.61
N PRO A 155 -3.34 4.07 -3.33
CA PRO A 155 -2.73 5.39 -3.20
C PRO A 155 -2.02 5.53 -1.85
N GLU A 156 -1.78 6.76 -1.39
CA GLU A 156 -1.11 6.98 -0.11
C GLU A 156 -1.95 6.43 1.06
N PHE A 157 -1.29 5.73 1.98
CA PHE A 157 -1.92 5.10 3.13
C PHE A 157 -2.21 6.06 4.28
N TYR A 158 -3.29 5.78 4.99
CA TYR A 158 -3.44 6.13 6.39
C TYR A 158 -4.12 5.01 7.16
N GLY A 159 -3.96 4.96 8.48
CA GLY A 159 -4.67 3.95 9.26
C GLY A 159 -4.06 3.63 10.63
N PRO A 160 -4.63 2.65 11.33
CA PRO A 160 -4.28 2.24 12.69
C PRO A 160 -2.95 1.47 12.78
N GLY A 161 -2.62 1.08 14.00
CA GLY A 161 -1.52 0.19 14.33
C GLY A 161 -0.16 0.71 13.88
N LYS A 162 0.60 -0.16 13.20
CA LYS A 162 1.95 0.15 12.72
C LYS A 162 1.95 0.75 11.30
N THR A 163 0.89 1.46 10.90
CA THR A 163 0.80 2.05 9.56
C THR A 163 1.96 3.02 9.31
N GLN A 164 2.88 2.62 8.43
CA GLN A 164 4.02 3.42 8.00
C GLN A 164 3.67 4.21 6.74
N SER A 165 3.28 5.47 6.91
CA SER A 165 2.98 6.38 5.80
C SER A 165 3.40 7.83 6.09
N ILE A 166 3.46 8.65 5.03
CA ILE A 166 3.74 10.09 5.17
C ILE A 166 2.60 10.74 5.94
N THR A 167 1.34 10.50 5.56
CA THR A 167 0.16 11.00 6.29
C THR A 167 0.18 10.63 7.78
N ASN A 168 0.48 9.39 8.15
CA ASN A 168 0.58 9.01 9.56
C ASN A 168 1.71 9.76 10.28
N SER A 169 2.91 9.73 9.71
CA SER A 169 4.11 10.25 10.38
C SER A 169 4.17 11.78 10.46
N THR A 170 3.61 12.50 9.49
CA THR A 170 3.72 13.96 9.42
C THR A 170 2.46 14.68 9.86
N ILE A 171 1.30 14.03 9.79
CA ILE A 171 0.01 14.62 10.14
C ILE A 171 -0.59 13.93 11.36
N ILE A 172 -1.11 12.71 11.21
CA ILE A 172 -1.95 12.06 12.23
C ILE A 172 -1.22 11.98 13.57
N ASN A 173 0.02 11.50 13.58
CA ASN A 173 0.80 11.35 14.81
C ASN A 173 1.08 12.68 15.52
N ASN A 174 1.20 13.78 14.77
CA ASN A 174 1.44 15.10 15.34
C ASN A 174 0.15 15.70 15.91
N VAL A 175 -0.95 15.65 15.14
CA VAL A 175 -2.27 16.14 15.56
C VAL A 175 -2.75 15.39 16.80
N LYS A 176 -2.58 14.06 16.83
CA LYS A 176 -2.88 13.19 17.98
C LYS A 176 -2.08 13.55 19.24
N LYS A 177 -0.85 14.05 19.07
CA LYS A 177 0.01 14.54 20.18
C LYS A 177 -0.24 16.01 20.54
N GLY A 178 -1.18 16.69 19.89
CA GLY A 178 -1.40 18.13 20.06
C GLY A 178 -0.23 18.99 19.57
N THR A 179 0.63 18.46 18.69
CA THR A 179 1.77 19.18 18.12
C THR A 179 1.51 19.55 16.66
N PRO A 180 2.14 20.62 16.12
CA PRO A 180 1.87 21.05 14.76
C PRO A 180 2.16 19.99 13.70
N ALA A 181 1.18 19.65 12.88
CA ALA A 181 1.34 18.80 11.72
C ALA A 181 2.27 19.44 10.67
N ARG A 182 2.86 18.59 9.83
CA ARG A 182 3.80 18.98 8.76
C ARG A 182 3.20 18.58 7.42
N VAL A 183 2.65 19.56 6.71
CA VAL A 183 2.06 19.37 5.39
C VAL A 183 3.11 19.64 4.33
N PHE A 184 3.25 18.76 3.35
CA PHE A 184 4.24 18.92 2.30
C PHE A 184 3.68 19.76 1.15
N LEU A 185 4.40 20.82 0.79
CA LEU A 185 4.19 21.71 -0.35
C LEU A 185 2.89 22.52 -0.36
N ARG A 186 1.74 21.86 -0.30
CA ARG A 186 0.40 22.47 -0.35
C ARG A 186 -0.56 21.73 0.57
N ASP A 187 -1.46 22.47 1.18
CA ASP A 187 -2.51 21.99 2.08
C ASP A 187 -3.91 22.09 1.48
N ASP A 188 -4.03 22.67 0.28
CA ASP A 188 -5.25 23.02 -0.42
C ASP A 188 -5.50 22.17 -1.68
N THR A 189 -4.77 21.06 -1.84
CA THR A 189 -4.98 20.11 -2.93
C THR A 189 -5.63 18.83 -2.44
N LEU A 190 -6.52 18.26 -3.26
CA LEU A 190 -7.28 17.06 -2.93
C LEU A 190 -6.39 15.84 -2.83
N ARG A 191 -6.67 14.99 -1.84
CA ARG A 191 -5.94 13.75 -1.58
C ARG A 191 -6.89 12.56 -1.64
N SER A 192 -6.54 11.58 -2.47
CA SER A 192 -7.07 10.22 -2.29
C SER A 192 -6.14 9.46 -1.35
N LEU A 193 -6.64 9.12 -0.17
CA LEU A 193 -5.93 8.27 0.78
C LEU A 193 -6.74 6.99 0.98
N ILE A 194 -6.04 5.89 1.18
CA ILE A 194 -6.67 4.60 1.45
C ILE A 194 -6.43 4.18 2.89
N TYR A 195 -7.51 3.73 3.54
CA TYR A 195 -7.48 3.18 4.87
C TYR A 195 -6.84 1.79 4.83
N THR A 196 -5.80 1.54 5.63
CA THR A 196 -4.99 0.33 5.51
C THR A 196 -5.76 -0.99 5.70
N PRO A 197 -6.69 -1.13 6.67
CA PRO A 197 -7.57 -2.29 6.74
C PRO A 197 -8.44 -2.48 5.50
N ASP A 198 -8.96 -1.41 4.88
CA ASP A 198 -9.76 -1.52 3.65
C ASP A 198 -8.93 -2.05 2.49
N ALA A 199 -7.68 -1.60 2.36
CA ALA A 199 -6.77 -2.09 1.34
C ALA A 199 -6.59 -3.61 1.44
N SER A 200 -6.41 -4.13 2.65
CA SER A 200 -6.26 -5.56 2.90
C SER A 200 -7.55 -6.36 2.72
N ARG A 201 -8.69 -5.85 3.21
CA ARG A 201 -10.01 -6.48 3.00
C ARG A 201 -10.38 -6.55 1.52
N ALA A 202 -10.17 -5.48 0.78
CA ALA A 202 -10.44 -5.42 -0.65
C ALA A 202 -9.53 -6.35 -1.45
N MET A 203 -8.25 -6.44 -1.09
CA MET A 203 -7.31 -7.38 -1.71
C MET A 203 -7.66 -8.84 -1.41
N ALA A 204 -8.06 -9.16 -0.18
CA ALA A 204 -8.57 -10.50 0.18
C ALA A 204 -9.79 -10.87 -0.67
N LEU A 205 -10.74 -9.94 -0.80
CA LEU A 205 -11.95 -10.13 -1.62
C LEU A 205 -11.59 -10.37 -3.08
N LEU A 206 -10.72 -9.55 -3.67
CA LEU A 206 -10.28 -9.70 -5.06
C LEU A 206 -9.58 -11.05 -5.29
N GLY A 207 -8.63 -11.42 -4.44
CA GLY A 207 -7.90 -12.69 -4.57
C GLY A 207 -8.81 -13.92 -4.50
N ASN A 208 -9.97 -13.81 -3.84
CA ASN A 208 -10.96 -14.88 -3.73
C ASN A 208 -12.16 -14.70 -4.69
N THR A 209 -12.05 -13.83 -5.70
CA THR A 209 -13.10 -13.57 -6.70
C THR A 209 -12.67 -14.06 -8.08
N ALA A 210 -13.40 -15.03 -8.65
CA ALA A 210 -12.99 -15.73 -9.87
C ALA A 210 -12.86 -14.82 -11.11
N ASP A 211 -13.73 -13.84 -11.29
CA ASP A 211 -13.71 -12.90 -12.43
C ASP A 211 -12.80 -11.68 -12.21
N ALA A 212 -12.03 -11.64 -11.11
CA ALA A 212 -11.10 -10.54 -10.81
C ALA A 212 -9.69 -10.75 -11.40
N TRP A 213 -9.33 -11.97 -11.81
CA TRP A 213 -8.02 -12.32 -12.33
C TRP A 213 -7.74 -11.73 -13.72
N GLY A 214 -6.46 -11.61 -14.07
CA GLY A 214 -5.97 -11.05 -15.33
C GLY A 214 -6.09 -9.52 -15.42
N GLN A 215 -6.27 -8.84 -14.28
CA GLN A 215 -6.64 -7.42 -14.26
C GLN A 215 -5.82 -6.60 -13.26
N VAL A 216 -5.78 -5.30 -13.54
CA VAL A 216 -5.43 -4.27 -12.56
C VAL A 216 -6.71 -3.80 -11.87
N TRP A 217 -6.61 -3.57 -10.57
CA TRP A 217 -7.66 -3.00 -9.72
C TRP A 217 -7.11 -1.83 -8.92
N HIS A 218 -7.83 -0.71 -8.94
CA HIS A 218 -7.66 0.35 -7.96
C HIS A 218 -8.48 0.03 -6.71
N LEU A 219 -7.80 -0.12 -5.58
CA LEU A 219 -8.44 -0.45 -4.31
C LEU A 219 -9.35 0.69 -3.81
N PRO A 220 -10.46 0.38 -3.12
CA PRO A 220 -11.47 1.36 -2.78
C PRO A 220 -10.94 2.40 -1.78
N CYS A 221 -11.25 3.67 -2.05
CA CYS A 221 -10.97 4.81 -1.16
C CYS A 221 -12.26 5.56 -0.85
N ASP A 222 -12.32 6.35 0.22
CA ASP A 222 -13.43 7.28 0.45
C ASP A 222 -13.45 8.35 -0.67
N ASP A 223 -14.60 8.50 -1.35
CA ASP A 223 -14.75 9.47 -2.45
C ASP A 223 -14.87 10.91 -1.95
N ASN A 224 -15.13 11.11 -0.65
CA ASN A 224 -15.14 12.42 0.02
C ASN A 224 -13.70 12.95 0.20
N ARG A 225 -12.95 13.00 -0.90
CA ARG A 225 -11.53 13.38 -0.95
C ARG A 225 -11.33 14.71 -0.23
N LEU A 226 -10.45 14.71 0.76
CA LEU A 226 -10.14 15.89 1.54
C LEU A 226 -8.83 16.51 1.08
N THR A 227 -8.73 17.82 1.19
CA THR A 227 -7.43 18.50 1.25
C THR A 227 -6.75 18.19 2.58
N TYR A 228 -5.43 18.38 2.70
CA TYR A 228 -4.78 18.18 4.00
C TYR A 228 -5.27 19.18 5.06
N ARG A 229 -5.65 20.39 4.68
CA ARG A 229 -6.31 21.35 5.59
C ARG A 229 -7.59 20.76 6.19
N GLN A 230 -8.46 20.21 5.34
CA GLN A 230 -9.72 19.60 5.77
C GLN A 230 -9.48 18.32 6.59
N PHE A 231 -8.55 17.47 6.16
CA PHE A 231 -8.19 16.25 6.86
C PHE A 231 -7.61 16.54 8.26
N ILE A 232 -6.77 17.57 8.39
CA ILE A 232 -6.23 18.01 9.69
C ILE A 232 -7.32 18.55 10.59
N ALA A 233 -8.25 19.36 10.05
CA ALA A 233 -9.38 19.87 10.82
C ALA A 233 -10.26 18.72 11.35
N LEU A 234 -10.57 17.73 10.51
CA LEU A 234 -11.32 16.53 10.92
C LEU A 234 -10.55 15.73 11.98
N ALA A 235 -9.26 15.50 11.79
CA ALA A 235 -8.43 14.80 12.78
C ALA A 235 -8.35 15.54 14.12
N ALA A 236 -8.27 16.87 14.09
CA ALA A 236 -8.24 17.70 15.28
C ALA A 236 -9.55 17.63 16.06
N GLU A 237 -10.68 17.64 15.35
CA GLU A 237 -12.00 17.42 15.95
C GLU A 237 -12.08 16.06 16.63
N VAL A 238 -11.72 14.98 15.93
CA VAL A 238 -11.76 13.60 16.45
C VAL A 238 -10.81 13.42 17.65
N PHE A 239 -9.61 14.01 17.61
CA PHE A 239 -8.61 13.86 18.67
C PHE A 239 -8.72 14.89 19.79
N GLY A 240 -9.64 15.87 19.70
CA GLY A 240 -9.79 16.93 20.69
C GLY A 240 -8.58 17.88 20.78
N THR A 241 -7.93 18.18 19.66
CA THR A 241 -6.75 19.08 19.60
C THR A 241 -7.00 20.31 18.73
N LYS A 242 -6.05 21.26 18.72
CA LYS A 242 -6.18 22.52 17.98
C LYS A 242 -6.04 22.39 16.46
N GLY A 243 -5.47 21.28 15.96
CA GLY A 243 -5.23 21.10 14.52
C GLY A 243 -4.19 22.05 13.91
N GLU A 244 -3.21 22.52 14.70
CA GLU A 244 -2.16 23.39 14.19
C GLU A 244 -1.29 22.66 13.14
N TYR A 245 -0.83 23.38 12.11
CA TYR A 245 0.04 22.79 11.10
C TYR A 245 0.94 23.82 10.41
N LYS A 246 2.01 23.33 9.78
CA LYS A 246 2.92 24.12 8.94
C LYS A 246 3.01 23.49 7.55
N VAL A 247 2.95 24.33 6.52
CA VAL A 247 3.19 23.93 5.13
C VAL A 247 4.68 24.06 4.82
N LEU A 248 5.35 22.92 4.67
CA LEU A 248 6.77 22.83 4.35
C LEU A 248 7.00 23.09 2.86
N LYS A 249 7.82 24.09 2.55
CA LYS A 249 8.20 24.43 1.19
C LYS A 249 9.27 23.47 0.65
N GLN A 250 9.41 23.42 -0.68
CA GLN A 250 10.36 22.55 -1.36
C GLN A 250 11.77 22.65 -0.79
N TRP A 251 12.27 23.87 -0.57
CA TRP A 251 13.63 24.08 -0.09
C TRP A 251 13.85 23.50 1.33
N GLN A 252 12.83 23.55 2.20
CA GLN A 252 12.88 22.96 3.54
C GLN A 252 12.96 21.43 3.46
N LEU A 253 12.18 20.84 2.55
CA LEU A 253 12.18 19.39 2.30
C LEU A 253 13.49 18.93 1.65
N SER A 254 14.04 19.72 0.71
CA SER A 254 15.34 19.45 0.11
C SER A 254 16.47 19.50 1.13
N LEU A 255 16.46 20.49 2.06
CA LEU A 255 17.45 20.58 3.13
C LEU A 255 17.38 19.38 4.07
N ALA A 256 16.18 18.92 4.43
CA ALA A 256 15.99 17.69 5.19
C ALA A 256 16.54 16.44 4.46
N GLY A 257 16.46 16.42 3.12
CA GLY A 257 17.03 15.35 2.29
C GLY A 257 18.56 15.34 2.21
N LEU A 258 19.24 16.43 2.57
CA LEU A 258 20.71 16.44 2.64
C LEU A 258 21.22 15.66 3.86
N VAL A 259 20.51 15.76 4.98
CA VAL A 259 20.88 15.14 6.26
C VAL A 259 20.27 13.76 6.49
N ASN A 260 19.21 13.39 5.75
CA ASN A 260 18.47 12.15 5.96
C ASN A 260 18.19 11.41 4.64
N LYS A 261 18.71 10.18 4.51
CA LYS A 261 18.54 9.33 3.31
C LYS A 261 17.07 9.01 3.00
N THR A 262 16.24 8.78 4.02
CA THR A 262 14.79 8.55 3.89
C THR A 262 14.09 9.78 3.30
N ALA A 263 14.44 10.97 3.79
CA ALA A 263 13.90 12.23 3.28
C ALA A 263 14.37 12.51 1.84
N ARG A 264 15.62 12.18 1.50
CA ARG A 264 16.15 12.26 0.13
C ARG A 264 15.35 11.37 -0.82
N GLY A 265 15.10 10.13 -0.42
CA GLY A 265 14.26 9.21 -1.18
C GLY A 265 12.84 9.76 -1.37
N ALA A 266 12.25 10.43 -0.38
CA ALA A 266 10.91 10.98 -0.50
C ALA A 266 10.81 12.12 -1.53
N ALA A 267 11.92 12.79 -1.88
CA ALA A 267 11.94 13.93 -2.80
C ALA A 267 11.33 13.63 -4.18
N GLU A 268 11.54 12.42 -4.71
CA GLU A 268 10.99 11.96 -6.00
C GLU A 268 9.45 11.88 -5.99
N LEU A 269 8.86 11.76 -4.81
CA LEU A 269 7.42 11.61 -4.60
C LEU A 269 6.75 12.95 -4.30
N LEU A 270 7.53 14.01 -4.04
CA LEU A 270 7.03 15.33 -3.66
C LEU A 270 6.15 16.03 -4.70
N PRO A 271 6.40 15.93 -6.03
CA PRO A 271 5.56 16.64 -7.01
C PRO A 271 4.06 16.33 -6.89
N ARG A 272 3.67 15.11 -6.51
CA ARG A 272 2.26 14.74 -6.25
C ARG A 272 1.58 15.57 -5.16
N TYR A 273 2.34 16.23 -4.27
CA TYR A 273 1.81 17.08 -3.20
C TYR A 273 1.57 18.53 -3.66
N ARG A 274 1.87 18.88 -4.93
CA ARG A 274 1.63 20.22 -5.49
C ARG A 274 0.27 20.35 -6.18
N VAL A 275 -0.39 19.24 -6.43
CA VAL A 275 -1.57 19.12 -7.27
C VAL A 275 -2.59 18.24 -6.59
N ASP A 276 -3.82 18.24 -7.08
CA ASP A 276 -4.80 17.24 -6.69
C ASP A 276 -4.28 15.85 -7.07
N ASN A 277 -4.25 14.92 -6.13
CA ASN A 277 -3.82 13.54 -6.37
C ASN A 277 -5.05 12.64 -6.29
N ILE A 278 -5.75 12.55 -7.42
CA ILE A 278 -7.03 11.85 -7.56
C ILE A 278 -6.77 10.41 -8.02
N PHE A 279 -7.22 9.46 -7.20
CA PHE A 279 -7.19 8.04 -7.48
C PHE A 279 -8.64 7.56 -7.57
N GLU A 280 -9.03 7.07 -8.74
CA GLU A 280 -10.38 6.56 -8.99
C GLU A 280 -10.42 5.06 -8.74
N SER A 281 -11.39 4.63 -7.94
CA SER A 281 -11.67 3.23 -7.63
C SER A 281 -13.09 2.83 -8.06
N SER A 282 -13.64 3.53 -9.06
CA SER A 282 -14.99 3.33 -9.59
C SER A 282 -15.18 1.91 -10.14
N LYS A 283 -14.18 1.34 -10.80
CA LYS A 283 -14.19 -0.05 -11.28
C LYS A 283 -14.41 -1.04 -10.13
N PHE A 284 -13.65 -0.91 -9.03
CA PHE A 284 -13.83 -1.75 -7.85
C PHE A 284 -15.22 -1.59 -7.24
N LYS A 285 -15.65 -0.34 -7.01
CA LYS A 285 -16.94 -0.04 -6.37
C LYS A 285 -18.14 -0.50 -7.18
N ALA A 286 -18.05 -0.42 -8.51
CA ALA A 286 -19.07 -0.94 -9.40
C ALA A 286 -19.16 -2.47 -9.33
N ARG A 287 -18.02 -3.17 -9.20
CA ARG A 287 -17.98 -4.63 -9.09
C ARG A 287 -18.38 -5.13 -7.69
N PHE A 288 -18.12 -4.36 -6.64
CA PHE A 288 -18.37 -4.72 -5.25
C PHE A 288 -19.16 -3.60 -4.52
N PRO A 289 -20.44 -3.37 -4.90
CA PRO A 289 -21.22 -2.27 -4.32
C PRO A 289 -21.47 -2.43 -2.82
N ASP A 290 -21.47 -3.67 -2.32
CA ASP A 290 -21.66 -3.98 -0.90
C ASP A 290 -20.38 -3.83 -0.06
N PHE A 291 -19.23 -3.56 -0.69
CA PHE A 291 -18.00 -3.31 0.06
C PHE A 291 -18.10 -1.99 0.81
N ARG A 292 -18.25 -2.07 2.13
CA ARG A 292 -18.21 -0.89 3.00
C ARG A 292 -16.82 -0.27 3.01
N VAL A 293 -16.70 0.89 2.38
CA VAL A 293 -15.52 1.76 2.47
C VAL A 293 -15.58 2.54 3.78
N THR A 294 -14.48 2.50 4.53
CA THR A 294 -14.30 3.24 5.77
C THR A 294 -14.13 4.72 5.47
N SER A 295 -14.98 5.56 6.05
CA SER A 295 -14.87 7.01 5.89
C SER A 295 -13.64 7.56 6.61
N TYR A 296 -13.18 8.75 6.21
CA TYR A 296 -12.06 9.42 6.90
C TYR A 296 -12.30 9.59 8.40
N ARG A 297 -13.54 9.90 8.81
CA ARG A 297 -13.92 10.08 10.22
C ARG A 297 -13.79 8.76 10.98
N GLU A 298 -14.44 7.70 10.51
CA GLU A 298 -14.39 6.37 11.15
C GLU A 298 -12.95 5.84 11.25
N GLY A 299 -12.15 6.06 10.19
CA GLY A 299 -10.73 5.69 10.18
C GLY A 299 -9.93 6.45 11.23
N LEU A 300 -10.19 7.75 11.42
CA LEU A 300 -9.57 8.58 12.47
C LEU A 300 -10.05 8.20 13.87
N GLU A 301 -11.34 7.92 14.06
CA GLU A 301 -11.91 7.45 15.33
C GLU A 301 -11.28 6.12 15.76
N THR A 302 -11.11 5.19 14.83
CA THR A 302 -10.40 3.93 15.11
C THR A 302 -8.95 4.19 15.59
N ILE A 303 -8.24 5.13 14.95
CA ILE A 303 -6.87 5.51 15.35
C ILE A 303 -6.85 6.19 16.74
N HIS A 304 -7.93 6.90 17.11
CA HIS A 304 -8.09 7.49 18.44
C HIS A 304 -8.23 6.39 19.49
N ASP A 305 -9.15 5.45 19.28
CA ASP A 305 -9.53 4.41 20.24
C ASP A 305 -8.39 3.43 20.56
N GLU A 306 -7.53 3.13 19.58
CA GLU A 306 -6.34 2.29 19.83
C GLU A 306 -5.38 2.88 20.86
N SER A 307 -5.30 4.22 20.94
CA SER A 307 -4.43 4.92 21.88
C SER A 307 -4.89 4.76 23.31
N GLY A 308 -6.21 4.76 23.53
CA GLY A 308 -6.82 4.62 24.84
C GLY A 308 -6.62 3.22 25.43
N ARG A 309 -6.26 2.23 24.61
CA ARG A 309 -5.94 0.86 25.04
C ARG A 309 -4.44 0.64 25.33
N GLN A 310 -3.57 1.59 24.98
CA GLN A 310 -2.12 1.50 25.18
C GLN A 310 -1.59 2.45 26.28
N GLY A 311 -2.46 3.28 26.87
CA GLY A 311 -2.16 4.13 28.04
C GLY A 311 -2.76 3.54 29.31
#